data_AF-A0A949MFN7-F1
#
_entry.id   AF-A0A949MFN7-F1
#
_cell.length_a   1.000
_cell.length_b   1.000
_cell.length_c   1.000
_cell.angle_alpha   90.00
_cell.angle_beta   90.00
_cell.angle_gamma   90.00
#
_symmetry.space_group_name_H-M   'P 1'
#
loop_
_entity.id
_entity.type
_entity.pdbx_description
1 polymer ?
#
loop_
_entity_poly.entity_id
_entity_poly.type
_entity_poly.pdbx_seq_one_letter_code
_entity_poly.pdbx_strand_id
1 'polypeptide(L)'
;HDRTRPVTCANNSPAAKQAWRGGVAEAEDILGVNYNPEDYDILRREYPEKMIFGSEIGSNLECRGIYHTDKETAHQTSYMAPDGSWQPLGSRRFVAGGFYWTGFDYRGETTPFGWPEINSNFGFLDMCGFPKDQAFYWKAWWQRSKPLVHIFPHWNWPRREGQNIPVWCFSNCDEVELFLNDRSLGRQTMPEFSHLQWDHVSYQPGRLEARGYLKGRVVARQVVETTGAPAALKLMPDRRRLVADGQDTVPVAVAVVDSHGRVVPTAGNKIVFDVSGAGANAGVGNGDPSCHEPNQASHRSAFNGYCMVLARAGRTAGTLRVSAHSTGLSPASVRLVVSEA
;
A
#
# COMPACT_ATOMS: atom_id res chain seq x y z
N HIS A 1 28.35 -24.55 -8.09
CA HIS A 1 29.24 -23.75 -7.21
C HIS A 1 28.80 -23.85 -5.76
N ASP A 2 27.49 -23.74 -5.49
CA ASP A 2 26.91 -23.93 -4.16
C ASP A 2 25.85 -25.03 -4.23
N ARG A 3 25.85 -25.98 -3.28
CA ARG A 3 24.86 -27.06 -3.15
C ARG A 3 23.98 -26.90 -1.90
N THR A 4 24.15 -25.83 -1.14
CA THR A 4 23.38 -25.55 0.07
C THR A 4 22.07 -24.81 -0.20
N ARG A 5 21.87 -24.34 -1.44
CA ARG A 5 20.68 -23.60 -1.87
C ARG A 5 20.01 -24.32 -3.05
N PRO A 6 18.67 -24.49 -3.01
CA PRO A 6 17.94 -25.12 -4.09
C PRO A 6 17.97 -24.24 -5.35
N VAL A 7 18.12 -24.89 -6.49
CA VAL A 7 17.95 -24.27 -7.81
C VAL A 7 16.46 -24.18 -8.13
N THR A 8 16.03 -23.02 -8.63
CA THR A 8 14.66 -22.74 -9.07
C THR A 8 14.67 -21.70 -10.18
N CYS A 9 13.57 -21.59 -10.92
CA CYS A 9 13.23 -20.50 -11.82
C CYS A 9 11.74 -20.13 -11.67
N ALA A 10 11.31 -19.16 -12.48
CA ALA A 10 9.93 -18.69 -12.54
C ALA A 10 9.29 -19.16 -13.86
N ASN A 11 8.22 -19.94 -13.78
CA ASN A 11 7.55 -20.48 -14.95
C ASN A 11 6.13 -19.90 -15.10
N ASN A 12 5.89 -19.12 -16.15
CA ASN A 12 4.58 -18.53 -16.46
C ASN A 12 3.75 -19.34 -17.47
N SER A 13 4.29 -20.45 -17.97
CA SER A 13 3.59 -21.30 -18.93
C SER A 13 2.67 -22.28 -18.20
N PRO A 14 1.36 -22.27 -18.49
CA PRO A 14 0.41 -23.16 -17.81
C PRO A 14 0.67 -24.62 -18.16
N ALA A 15 0.38 -25.54 -17.23
CA ALA A 15 0.64 -26.96 -17.39
C ALA A 15 -0.08 -27.60 -18.58
N ALA A 16 -1.22 -27.05 -18.98
CA ALA A 16 -1.97 -27.46 -20.17
C ALA A 16 -1.13 -27.41 -21.48
N LYS A 17 -0.02 -26.67 -21.50
CA LYS A 17 0.90 -26.57 -22.64
C LYS A 17 2.13 -27.49 -22.53
N GLN A 18 2.09 -28.51 -21.67
CA GLN A 18 3.18 -29.48 -21.46
C GLN A 18 4.51 -28.87 -20.94
N ALA A 19 4.49 -27.62 -20.44
CA ALA A 19 5.70 -26.90 -20.03
C ALA A 19 6.49 -27.59 -18.89
N TRP A 20 5.83 -28.46 -18.12
CA TRP A 20 6.41 -29.09 -16.94
C TRP A 20 7.06 -30.45 -17.19
N ARG A 21 6.87 -31.11 -18.34
CA ARG A 21 7.47 -32.45 -18.61
C ARG A 21 8.64 -32.34 -19.59
N GLY A 22 9.76 -33.03 -19.31
CA GLY A 22 10.93 -33.06 -20.20
C GLY A 22 11.66 -31.73 -20.34
N GLY A 23 11.56 -30.84 -19.34
CA GLY A 23 12.04 -29.46 -19.40
C GLY A 23 12.70 -28.97 -18.10
N VAL A 24 12.69 -27.64 -17.89
CA VAL A 24 13.35 -26.99 -16.74
C VAL A 24 12.87 -27.55 -15.40
N ALA A 25 11.60 -27.91 -15.31
CA ALA A 25 10.99 -28.55 -14.16
C ALA A 25 11.72 -29.81 -13.66
N GLU A 26 12.36 -30.59 -14.54
CA GLU A 26 13.13 -31.78 -14.14
C GLU A 26 14.48 -31.41 -13.52
N ALA A 27 15.08 -30.31 -13.99
CA ALA A 27 16.38 -29.82 -13.55
C ALA A 27 16.34 -28.98 -12.26
N GLU A 28 15.18 -28.42 -11.91
CA GLU A 28 14.98 -27.62 -10.70
C GLU A 28 14.86 -28.48 -9.43
N ASP A 29 15.36 -27.96 -8.31
CA ASP A 29 15.16 -28.56 -6.98
C ASP A 29 13.76 -28.19 -6.42
N ILE A 30 13.24 -27.01 -6.78
CA ILE A 30 11.95 -26.48 -6.35
C ILE A 30 11.24 -25.85 -7.56
N LEU A 31 9.94 -26.10 -7.69
CA LEU A 31 9.14 -25.66 -8.82
C LEU A 31 8.45 -24.32 -8.55
N GLY A 32 8.83 -23.29 -9.29
CA GLY A 32 8.24 -21.95 -9.22
C GLY A 32 7.17 -21.72 -10.27
N VAL A 33 5.94 -21.44 -9.85
CA VAL A 33 4.79 -21.17 -10.71
C VAL A 33 4.43 -19.67 -10.69
N ASN A 34 4.44 -19.01 -11.84
CA ASN A 34 3.92 -17.67 -12.02
C ASN A 34 2.44 -17.74 -12.41
N TYR A 35 1.56 -17.07 -11.66
CA TYR A 35 0.17 -16.74 -12.03
C TYR A 35 -0.81 -17.89 -12.34
N ASN A 36 -0.39 -19.16 -12.32
CA ASN A 36 -1.22 -20.33 -12.66
C ASN A 36 -1.47 -21.22 -11.42
N PRO A 37 -2.23 -20.78 -10.40
CA PRO A 37 -2.41 -21.52 -9.15
C PRO A 37 -3.06 -22.91 -9.31
N GLU A 38 -3.76 -23.15 -10.42
CA GLU A 38 -4.31 -24.45 -10.81
C GLU A 38 -3.22 -25.50 -11.07
N ASP A 39 -2.01 -25.07 -11.43
CA ASP A 39 -0.89 -25.97 -11.71
C ASP A 39 -0.33 -26.61 -10.43
N TYR A 40 -0.58 -26.03 -9.26
CA TYR A 40 -0.07 -26.58 -7.99
C TYR A 40 -0.49 -28.02 -7.77
N ASP A 41 -1.76 -28.36 -8.03
CA ASP A 41 -2.26 -29.73 -7.84
C ASP A 41 -1.77 -30.68 -8.93
N ILE A 42 -1.53 -30.17 -10.15
CA ILE A 42 -0.96 -30.95 -11.27
C ILE A 42 0.47 -31.32 -10.91
N LEU A 43 1.29 -30.33 -10.58
CA LEU A 43 2.69 -30.51 -10.20
C LEU A 43 2.84 -31.40 -8.98
N ARG A 44 1.94 -31.29 -8.00
CA ARG A 44 1.97 -32.15 -6.82
C ARG A 44 1.76 -33.63 -7.17
N ARG A 45 0.97 -33.94 -8.20
CA ARG A 45 0.77 -35.31 -8.68
C ARG A 45 1.92 -35.80 -9.55
N GLU A 46 2.47 -34.93 -10.39
CA GLU A 46 3.54 -35.30 -11.34
C GLU A 46 4.93 -35.37 -10.69
N TYR A 47 5.21 -34.49 -9.73
CA TYR A 47 6.47 -34.37 -9.00
C TYR A 47 6.23 -34.39 -7.48
N PRO A 48 5.73 -35.51 -6.91
CA PRO A 48 5.34 -35.59 -5.51
C PRO A 48 6.50 -35.41 -4.52
N GLU A 49 7.74 -35.52 -4.97
CA GLU A 49 8.96 -35.29 -4.20
C GLU A 49 9.45 -33.83 -4.22
N LYS A 50 9.01 -33.02 -5.20
CA LYS A 50 9.47 -31.64 -5.35
C LYS A 50 8.61 -30.68 -4.54
N MET A 51 9.27 -29.65 -3.99
CA MET A 51 8.57 -28.51 -3.39
C MET A 51 8.03 -27.59 -4.47
N ILE A 52 6.91 -26.92 -4.19
CA ILE A 52 6.23 -26.03 -5.12
C ILE A 52 5.99 -24.69 -4.42
N PHE A 53 6.15 -23.57 -5.13
CA PHE A 53 5.80 -22.24 -4.64
C PHE A 53 5.29 -21.36 -5.78
N GLY A 54 4.58 -20.28 -5.43
CA GLY A 54 4.25 -19.22 -6.37
C GLY A 54 5.44 -18.30 -6.57
N SER A 55 6.18 -18.45 -7.66
CA SER A 55 7.33 -17.58 -7.96
C SER A 55 6.91 -16.15 -8.29
N GLU A 56 5.67 -15.96 -8.76
CA GLU A 56 5.03 -14.66 -8.94
C GLU A 56 3.52 -14.83 -8.80
N ILE A 57 2.91 -14.10 -7.88
CA ILE A 57 1.48 -14.17 -7.57
C ILE A 57 0.86 -12.78 -7.52
N GLY A 58 -0.46 -12.71 -7.72
CA GLY A 58 -1.22 -11.48 -7.59
C GLY A 58 -1.20 -10.62 -8.84
N SER A 59 -0.62 -9.42 -8.78
CA SER A 59 -0.66 -8.39 -9.84
C SER A 59 -1.95 -7.56 -9.88
N ASN A 60 -2.59 -7.37 -8.73
CA ASN A 60 -3.65 -6.37 -8.59
C ASN A 60 -3.10 -4.95 -8.82
N LEU A 61 -3.88 -4.11 -9.51
CA LEU A 61 -3.52 -2.74 -9.88
C LEU A 61 -4.33 -1.76 -9.03
N GLU A 62 -3.68 -0.91 -8.25
CA GLU A 62 -4.37 0.18 -7.54
C GLU A 62 -3.51 1.43 -7.38
N CYS A 63 -4.17 2.59 -7.35
CA CYS A 63 -3.54 3.88 -7.07
C CYS A 63 -4.00 4.43 -5.71
N ARG A 64 -3.05 4.81 -4.86
CA ARG A 64 -3.31 5.17 -3.45
C ARG A 64 -4.39 6.24 -3.31
N GLY A 65 -5.49 5.93 -2.63
CA GLY A 65 -6.54 6.90 -2.31
C GLY A 65 -7.43 7.28 -3.50
N ILE A 66 -7.34 6.54 -4.60
CA ILE A 66 -8.20 6.69 -5.77
C ILE A 66 -9.31 5.64 -5.71
N TYR A 67 -10.57 6.06 -5.88
CA TYR A 67 -11.75 5.21 -5.72
C TYR A 67 -12.70 5.24 -6.93
N HIS A 68 -12.17 5.68 -8.07
CA HIS A 68 -12.78 5.55 -9.39
C HIS A 68 -11.64 5.52 -10.42
N THR A 69 -11.76 4.71 -11.47
CA THR A 69 -10.76 4.71 -12.53
C THR A 69 -10.93 5.94 -13.41
N ASP A 70 -9.86 6.71 -13.59
CA ASP A 70 -9.78 7.83 -14.51
C ASP A 70 -8.65 7.59 -15.52
N LYS A 71 -9.02 7.50 -16.80
CA LYS A 71 -8.08 7.26 -17.90
C LYS A 71 -7.32 8.51 -18.33
N GLU A 72 -7.85 9.71 -18.05
CA GLU A 72 -7.20 10.97 -18.45
C GLU A 72 -6.01 11.27 -17.53
N THR A 73 -6.19 11.03 -16.22
CA THR A 73 -5.13 11.16 -15.22
C THR A 73 -4.32 9.88 -15.02
N ALA A 74 -4.71 8.79 -15.69
CA ALA A 74 -4.16 7.44 -15.54
C ALA A 74 -4.11 7.00 -14.06
N HIS A 75 -5.26 7.10 -13.40
CA HIS A 75 -5.43 6.69 -12.01
C HIS A 75 -6.36 5.49 -11.91
N GLN A 76 -5.84 4.38 -11.40
CA GLN A 76 -6.59 3.14 -11.21
C GLN A 76 -7.31 3.14 -9.85
N THR A 77 -8.56 2.69 -9.84
CA THR A 77 -9.35 2.53 -8.59
C THR A 77 -8.71 1.55 -7.60
N SER A 78 -8.85 1.83 -6.31
CA SER A 78 -8.49 0.93 -5.20
C SER A 78 -9.61 -0.06 -4.86
N TYR A 79 -10.80 0.05 -5.46
CA TYR A 79 -11.86 -0.96 -5.37
C TYR A 79 -11.52 -2.20 -6.22
N MET A 80 -10.45 -2.88 -5.85
CA MET A 80 -10.03 -4.12 -6.46
C MET A 80 -10.41 -5.26 -5.53
N ALA A 81 -11.22 -6.20 -6.01
CA ALA A 81 -11.45 -7.42 -5.26
C ALA A 81 -10.10 -8.14 -5.05
N PRO A 82 -9.95 -8.93 -3.97
CA PRO A 82 -8.81 -9.81 -3.86
C PRO A 82 -8.62 -10.62 -5.14
N ASP A 83 -7.41 -10.61 -5.69
CA ASP A 83 -7.07 -11.25 -6.97
C ASP A 83 -7.20 -12.79 -6.97
N GLY A 84 -7.60 -13.38 -5.83
CA GLY A 84 -7.73 -14.81 -5.66
C GLY A 84 -6.39 -15.53 -5.59
N SER A 85 -5.25 -14.83 -5.57
CA SER A 85 -3.94 -15.45 -5.53
C SER A 85 -3.59 -15.98 -4.15
N TRP A 86 -4.10 -15.38 -3.07
CA TRP A 86 -3.81 -15.86 -1.72
C TRP A 86 -4.52 -17.17 -1.35
N GLN A 87 -5.78 -17.36 -1.75
CA GLN A 87 -6.55 -18.55 -1.40
C GLN A 87 -5.85 -19.86 -1.83
N PRO A 88 -5.31 -19.99 -3.06
CA PRO A 88 -4.58 -21.17 -3.47
C PRO A 88 -3.38 -21.52 -2.59
N LEU A 89 -2.67 -20.51 -2.09
CA LEU A 89 -1.54 -20.67 -1.18
C LEU A 89 -2.02 -21.02 0.22
N GLY A 90 -2.98 -20.26 0.75
CA GLY A 90 -3.50 -20.42 2.11
C GLY A 90 -4.27 -21.74 2.34
N SER A 91 -4.80 -22.36 1.28
CA SER A 91 -5.54 -23.62 1.34
C SER A 91 -4.71 -24.88 1.06
N ARG A 92 -3.48 -24.75 0.52
CA ARG A 92 -2.64 -25.88 0.14
C ARG A 92 -1.37 -25.94 0.98
N ARG A 93 -1.35 -26.84 1.98
CA ARG A 93 -0.19 -27.04 2.86
C ARG A 93 1.10 -27.46 2.14
N PHE A 94 1.01 -28.03 0.94
CA PHE A 94 2.17 -28.48 0.17
C PHE A 94 2.80 -27.37 -0.69
N VAL A 95 2.14 -26.21 -0.81
CA VAL A 95 2.69 -25.03 -1.47
C VAL A 95 3.44 -24.23 -0.42
N ALA A 96 4.74 -23.99 -0.64
CA ALA A 96 5.62 -23.40 0.36
C ALA A 96 5.32 -21.90 0.65
N GLY A 97 4.62 -21.23 -0.26
CA GLY A 97 4.31 -19.80 -0.20
C GLY A 97 4.34 -19.18 -1.59
N GLY A 98 4.53 -17.85 -1.66
CA GLY A 98 4.78 -17.19 -2.92
C GLY A 98 5.23 -15.73 -2.79
N PHE A 99 5.67 -15.18 -3.91
CA PHE A 99 6.21 -13.83 -4.03
C PHE A 99 5.22 -12.96 -4.79
N TYR A 100 4.63 -11.99 -4.09
CA TYR A 100 3.62 -11.11 -4.68
C TYR A 100 4.25 -10.09 -5.63
N TRP A 101 3.60 -9.85 -6.76
CA TRP A 101 3.93 -8.79 -7.72
C TRP A 101 3.06 -7.55 -7.45
N THR A 102 3.54 -6.51 -6.78
CA THR A 102 4.87 -6.34 -6.14
C THR A 102 4.76 -5.84 -4.69
N GLY A 103 5.87 -5.82 -3.96
CA GLY A 103 5.90 -5.21 -2.62
C GLY A 103 5.79 -3.68 -2.65
N PHE A 104 6.56 -3.05 -3.52
CA PHE A 104 6.55 -1.60 -3.79
C PHE A 104 6.26 -1.36 -5.27
N ASP A 105 5.63 -0.24 -5.57
CA ASP A 105 5.67 0.28 -6.93
C ASP A 105 7.12 0.57 -7.36
N TYR A 106 7.33 0.55 -8.66
CA TYR A 106 8.61 0.82 -9.31
C TYR A 106 8.40 1.68 -10.57
N ARG A 107 9.49 2.16 -11.16
CA ARG A 107 9.48 2.98 -12.38
C ARG A 107 9.19 2.12 -13.61
N GLY A 108 8.39 2.61 -14.55
CA GLY A 108 8.03 1.89 -15.77
C GLY A 108 6.90 0.88 -15.56
N GLU A 109 6.74 -0.04 -16.53
CA GLU A 109 5.68 -1.06 -16.57
C GLU A 109 4.30 -0.50 -16.22
N THR A 110 3.89 0.45 -17.03
CA THR A 110 2.77 1.39 -16.82
C THR A 110 1.43 0.77 -17.19
N THR A 111 1.22 -0.46 -16.72
CA THR A 111 -0.06 -1.15 -16.84
C THR A 111 -1.03 -0.52 -15.83
N PRO A 112 -2.28 -0.19 -16.21
CA PRO A 112 -2.92 -0.55 -17.48
C PRO A 112 -2.94 0.59 -18.52
N PHE A 113 -2.41 1.78 -18.23
CA PHE A 113 -2.74 2.97 -19.00
C PHE A 113 -1.69 3.38 -20.05
N GLY A 114 -0.42 3.01 -19.88
CA GLY A 114 0.65 3.65 -20.63
C GLY A 114 0.78 5.13 -20.28
N TRP A 115 1.22 5.98 -21.20
CA TRP A 115 1.29 7.42 -20.96
C TRP A 115 -0.08 8.01 -20.55
N PRO A 116 -0.18 8.92 -19.55
CA PRO A 116 0.88 9.64 -18.84
C PRO A 116 1.52 8.92 -17.65
N GLU A 117 1.12 7.68 -17.38
CA GLU A 117 1.71 6.91 -16.29
C GLU A 117 3.19 6.62 -16.56
N ILE A 118 4.02 6.75 -15.52
CA ILE A 118 5.47 6.52 -15.58
C ILE A 118 5.99 5.60 -14.47
N ASN A 119 5.13 5.17 -13.55
CA ASN A 119 5.40 4.17 -12.52
C ASN A 119 4.33 3.08 -12.56
N SER A 120 4.63 1.92 -12.00
CA SER A 120 3.68 0.82 -11.86
C SER A 120 2.55 1.12 -10.87
N ASN A 121 1.50 0.29 -10.89
CA ASN A 121 0.44 0.27 -9.86
C ASN A 121 0.37 -1.04 -9.05
N PHE A 122 1.31 -1.96 -9.23
CA PHE A 122 1.27 -3.31 -8.66
C PHE A 122 1.57 -3.38 -7.16
N GLY A 123 2.25 -2.37 -6.62
CA GLY A 123 2.79 -2.41 -5.27
C GLY A 123 1.72 -2.36 -4.19
N PHE A 124 1.91 -3.13 -3.11
CA PHE A 124 1.20 -2.90 -1.84
C PHE A 124 1.47 -1.50 -1.29
N LEU A 125 2.69 -1.01 -1.52
CA LEU A 125 3.15 0.31 -1.16
C LEU A 125 3.40 1.10 -2.44
N ASP A 126 3.08 2.39 -2.42
CA ASP A 126 3.46 3.27 -3.53
C ASP A 126 4.98 3.51 -3.59
N MET A 127 5.46 4.24 -4.59
CA MET A 127 6.89 4.59 -4.76
C MET A 127 7.51 5.31 -3.55
N CYS A 128 6.68 5.88 -2.66
CA CYS A 128 7.09 6.56 -1.44
C CYS A 128 6.88 5.69 -0.20
N GLY A 129 6.49 4.43 -0.33
CA GLY A 129 6.27 3.53 0.79
C GLY A 129 4.96 3.77 1.55
N PHE A 130 4.04 4.58 1.02
CA PHE A 130 2.73 4.72 1.61
C PHE A 130 1.86 3.51 1.25
N PRO A 131 1.19 2.88 2.23
CA PRO A 131 0.37 1.72 1.94
C PRO A 131 -0.87 2.10 1.15
N LYS A 132 -1.21 1.24 0.20
CA LYS A 132 -2.47 1.24 -0.52
C LYS A 132 -3.47 0.29 0.16
N ASP A 133 -4.71 0.25 -0.31
CA ASP A 133 -5.78 -0.47 0.37
C ASP A 133 -5.57 -2.00 0.32
N GLN A 134 -5.03 -2.57 -0.77
CA GLN A 134 -4.74 -4.01 -0.85
C GLN A 134 -3.70 -4.50 0.16
N ALA A 135 -2.78 -3.63 0.60
CA ALA A 135 -1.81 -3.99 1.63
C ALA A 135 -2.51 -4.54 2.89
N PHE A 136 -3.71 -4.05 3.18
CA PHE A 136 -4.49 -4.46 4.35
C PHE A 136 -5.23 -5.79 4.16
N TYR A 137 -5.59 -6.17 2.93
CA TYR A 137 -6.06 -7.53 2.61
C TYR A 137 -4.98 -8.56 2.99
N TRP A 138 -3.78 -8.37 2.46
CA TRP A 138 -2.65 -9.28 2.72
C TRP A 138 -2.25 -9.28 4.19
N LYS A 139 -2.21 -8.10 4.82
CA LYS A 139 -1.93 -7.99 6.26
C LYS A 139 -2.95 -8.74 7.12
N ALA A 140 -4.25 -8.68 6.78
CA ALA A 140 -5.30 -9.41 7.51
C ALA A 140 -5.00 -10.92 7.53
N TRP A 141 -4.67 -11.49 6.37
CA TRP A 141 -4.49 -12.94 6.25
C TRP A 141 -3.10 -13.44 6.65
N TRP A 142 -2.05 -12.64 6.48
CA TRP A 142 -0.69 -12.98 6.92
C TRP A 142 -0.50 -12.82 8.43
N GLN A 143 -1.25 -11.91 9.06
CA GLN A 143 -1.16 -11.65 10.50
C GLN A 143 -2.42 -12.08 11.24
N ARG A 144 -2.89 -13.34 11.03
CA ARG A 144 -4.11 -13.88 11.65
C ARG A 144 -4.19 -13.71 13.17
N SER A 145 -3.05 -13.66 13.86
CA SER A 145 -2.99 -13.48 15.31
C SER A 145 -3.22 -12.03 15.77
N LYS A 146 -3.25 -11.06 14.85
CA LYS A 146 -3.46 -9.63 15.13
C LYS A 146 -4.79 -9.19 14.51
N PRO A 147 -5.85 -8.98 15.31
CA PRO A 147 -7.13 -8.51 14.81
C PRO A 147 -6.96 -7.19 14.03
N LEU A 148 -7.51 -7.17 12.83
CA LEU A 148 -7.45 -6.04 11.91
C LEU A 148 -8.82 -5.80 11.29
N VAL A 149 -9.19 -4.53 11.18
CA VAL A 149 -10.31 -4.05 10.37
C VAL A 149 -9.80 -2.86 9.57
N HIS A 150 -9.96 -2.92 8.25
CA HIS A 150 -9.57 -1.88 7.31
C HIS A 150 -10.73 -1.52 6.38
N ILE A 151 -11.46 -0.45 6.67
CA ILE A 151 -12.45 0.18 5.81
C ILE A 151 -11.84 1.24 4.91
N PHE A 152 -12.36 1.27 3.68
CA PHE A 152 -12.10 2.28 2.66
C PHE A 152 -13.39 2.45 1.84
N PRO A 153 -13.65 3.63 1.25
CA PRO A 153 -12.74 4.71 0.90
C PRO A 153 -12.54 5.74 2.02
N HIS A 154 -11.92 6.88 1.69
CA HIS A 154 -12.01 8.08 2.51
C HIS A 154 -13.45 8.63 2.60
N TRP A 155 -13.74 9.51 3.56
CA TRP A 155 -15.10 10.06 3.78
C TRP A 155 -15.26 11.56 3.42
N ASN A 156 -14.55 12.01 2.38
CA ASN A 156 -14.68 13.37 1.82
C ASN A 156 -15.29 13.33 0.41
N TRP A 157 -16.60 13.56 0.30
CA TRP A 157 -17.33 13.51 -0.97
C TRP A 157 -18.13 14.79 -1.22
N PRO A 158 -17.46 15.91 -1.55
CA PRO A 158 -18.13 17.21 -1.65
C PRO A 158 -19.23 17.19 -2.72
N ARG A 159 -20.41 17.72 -2.36
CA ARG A 159 -21.60 17.78 -3.24
C ARG A 159 -22.19 16.41 -3.60
N ARG A 160 -21.88 15.37 -2.83
CA ARG A 160 -22.44 14.02 -2.98
C ARG A 160 -23.30 13.62 -1.78
N GLU A 161 -23.72 14.57 -0.95
CA GLU A 161 -24.61 14.33 0.19
C GLU A 161 -25.86 13.56 -0.28
N GLY A 162 -26.20 12.49 0.43
CA GLY A 162 -27.30 11.60 0.08
C GLY A 162 -26.97 10.53 -0.97
N GLN A 163 -25.92 10.69 -1.78
CA GLN A 163 -25.51 9.70 -2.78
C GLN A 163 -24.91 8.46 -2.12
N ASN A 164 -25.07 7.30 -2.76
CA ASN A 164 -24.49 6.05 -2.29
C ASN A 164 -22.99 6.00 -2.57
N ILE A 165 -22.22 5.66 -1.55
CA ILE A 165 -20.79 5.35 -1.61
C ILE A 165 -20.63 3.90 -1.15
N PRO A 166 -20.05 3.01 -1.99
CA PRO A 166 -19.71 1.68 -1.51
C PRO A 166 -18.61 1.80 -0.44
N VAL A 167 -18.77 1.08 0.67
CA VAL A 167 -17.72 0.97 1.69
C VAL A 167 -17.23 -0.46 1.69
N TRP A 168 -15.96 -0.66 1.44
CA TRP A 168 -15.30 -1.96 1.44
C TRP A 168 -14.51 -2.14 2.73
N CYS A 169 -14.35 -3.40 3.15
CA CYS A 169 -13.62 -3.75 4.35
C CYS A 169 -12.78 -5.02 4.17
N PHE A 170 -11.50 -4.92 4.50
CA PHE A 170 -10.63 -6.07 4.73
C PHE A 170 -10.52 -6.35 6.23
N SER A 171 -10.65 -7.61 6.63
CA SER A 171 -10.55 -8.00 8.04
C SER A 171 -10.17 -9.48 8.19
N ASN A 172 -9.59 -9.80 9.34
CA ASN A 172 -9.41 -11.18 9.82
C ASN A 172 -10.26 -11.47 11.08
N CYS A 173 -11.24 -10.60 11.36
CA CYS A 173 -12.26 -10.82 12.39
C CYS A 173 -13.35 -11.77 11.87
N ASP A 174 -14.15 -12.37 12.75
CA ASP A 174 -15.26 -13.26 12.40
C ASP A 174 -16.40 -12.47 11.73
N GLU A 175 -16.67 -11.27 12.23
CA GLU A 175 -17.70 -10.36 11.73
C GLU A 175 -17.21 -8.91 11.79
N VAL A 176 -17.78 -8.04 10.95
CA VAL A 176 -17.59 -6.59 11.04
C VAL A 176 -18.94 -5.88 11.00
N GLU A 177 -19.09 -4.87 11.85
CA GLU A 177 -20.26 -3.99 11.85
C GLU A 177 -19.83 -2.56 11.50
N LEU A 178 -20.54 -1.95 10.55
CA LEU A 178 -20.28 -0.60 10.08
C LEU A 178 -21.27 0.37 10.72
N PHE A 179 -20.78 1.55 11.11
CA PHE A 179 -21.57 2.63 11.70
C PHE A 179 -21.32 3.92 10.93
N LEU A 180 -22.38 4.68 10.64
CA LEU A 180 -22.30 6.05 10.15
C LEU A 180 -22.98 6.96 11.15
N ASN A 181 -22.23 7.91 11.73
CA ASN A 181 -22.72 8.83 12.75
C ASN A 181 -23.46 8.09 13.88
N ASP A 182 -22.80 7.07 14.43
CA ASP A 182 -23.27 6.19 15.50
C ASP A 182 -24.49 5.31 15.18
N ARG A 183 -25.05 5.41 13.97
CA ARG A 183 -26.09 4.51 13.48
C ARG A 183 -25.47 3.29 12.82
N SER A 184 -25.83 2.08 13.29
CA SER A 184 -25.42 0.83 12.65
C SER A 184 -26.01 0.71 11.24
N LEU A 185 -25.17 0.30 10.31
CA LEU A 185 -25.49 -0.05 8.92
C LEU A 185 -25.52 -1.57 8.71
N GLY A 186 -25.52 -2.33 9.80
CA GLY A 186 -25.56 -3.78 9.78
C GLY A 186 -24.20 -4.43 10.00
N ARG A 187 -24.26 -5.64 10.58
CA ARG A 187 -23.13 -6.54 10.80
C ARG A 187 -23.10 -7.59 9.69
N GLN A 188 -21.92 -7.90 9.19
CA GLN A 188 -21.71 -8.94 8.18
C GLN A 188 -20.64 -9.94 8.65
N THR A 189 -20.85 -11.22 8.36
CA THR A 189 -19.85 -12.29 8.58
C THR A 189 -18.73 -12.18 7.57
N MET A 190 -17.47 -12.18 8.02
CA MET A 190 -16.31 -12.07 7.15
C MET A 190 -16.05 -13.39 6.41
N PRO A 191 -16.17 -13.43 5.07
CA PRO A 191 -15.77 -14.60 4.29
C PRO A 191 -14.23 -14.78 4.31
N GLU A 192 -13.77 -16.03 4.37
CA GLU A 192 -12.34 -16.32 4.27
C GLU A 192 -11.78 -15.92 2.90
N PHE A 193 -10.56 -15.35 2.89
CA PHE A 193 -9.84 -14.91 1.68
C PHE A 193 -10.56 -13.87 0.82
N SER A 194 -11.60 -13.21 1.34
CA SER A 194 -12.40 -12.24 0.59
C SER A 194 -12.47 -10.90 1.33
N HIS A 195 -13.51 -10.11 1.09
CA HIS A 195 -13.77 -8.79 1.67
C HIS A 195 -15.27 -8.65 2.01
N LEU A 196 -15.59 -7.62 2.79
CA LEU A 196 -16.96 -7.18 3.01
C LEU A 196 -17.23 -5.90 2.23
N GLN A 197 -18.48 -5.70 1.84
CA GLN A 197 -18.93 -4.46 1.21
C GLN A 197 -20.32 -4.03 1.70
N TRP A 198 -20.51 -2.72 1.84
CA TRP A 198 -21.81 -2.09 2.02
C TRP A 198 -22.07 -1.20 0.80
N ASP A 199 -22.93 -1.65 -0.12
CA ASP A 199 -23.12 -1.02 -1.43
C ASP A 199 -23.88 0.32 -1.40
N HIS A 200 -24.64 0.58 -0.33
CA HIS A 200 -25.61 1.68 -0.25
C HIS A 200 -25.43 2.52 1.01
N VAL A 201 -24.20 2.94 1.30
CA VAL A 201 -23.96 3.90 2.37
C VAL A 201 -24.25 5.31 1.85
N SER A 202 -25.41 5.86 2.23
CA SER A 202 -25.80 7.22 1.86
C SER A 202 -24.85 8.22 2.53
N TYR A 203 -24.07 8.94 1.72
CA TYR A 203 -23.03 9.82 2.21
C TYR A 203 -23.63 10.96 3.04
N GLN A 204 -23.14 11.05 4.28
CA GLN A 204 -23.34 12.17 5.17
C GLN A 204 -21.99 12.51 5.77
N PRO A 205 -21.57 13.80 5.76
CA PRO A 205 -20.38 14.22 6.47
C PRO A 205 -20.42 13.76 7.93
N GLY A 206 -19.27 13.34 8.45
CA GLY A 206 -19.16 12.89 9.83
C GLY A 206 -18.22 11.72 9.97
N ARG A 207 -18.66 10.68 10.67
CA ARG A 207 -17.80 9.61 11.17
C ARG A 207 -18.29 8.24 10.72
N LEU A 208 -17.47 7.56 9.94
CA LEU A 208 -17.62 6.16 9.58
C LEU A 208 -16.76 5.31 10.53
N GLU A 209 -17.35 4.36 11.25
CA GLU A 209 -16.64 3.45 12.15
C GLU A 209 -16.92 2.00 11.78
N ALA A 210 -15.87 1.20 11.65
CA ALA A 210 -15.98 -0.25 11.57
C ALA A 210 -15.50 -0.89 12.86
N ARG A 211 -16.27 -1.87 13.35
CA ARG A 211 -15.95 -2.67 14.54
C ARG A 211 -15.80 -4.12 14.12
N GLY A 212 -14.60 -4.67 14.30
CA GLY A 212 -14.31 -6.08 14.06
C GLY A 212 -14.54 -6.93 15.31
N TYR A 213 -15.24 -8.05 15.15
CA TYR A 213 -15.63 -8.95 16.23
C TYR A 213 -14.90 -10.28 16.14
N LEU A 214 -14.40 -10.79 17.26
CA LEU A 214 -13.98 -12.18 17.43
C LEU A 214 -14.78 -12.80 18.55
N LYS A 215 -15.43 -13.93 18.29
CA LYS A 215 -16.31 -14.61 19.24
C LYS A 215 -17.33 -13.66 19.89
N GLY A 216 -17.93 -12.79 19.08
CA GLY A 216 -18.93 -11.80 19.51
C GLY A 216 -18.40 -10.58 20.28
N ARG A 217 -17.08 -10.45 20.50
CA ARG A 217 -16.47 -9.31 21.20
C ARG A 217 -15.75 -8.39 20.23
N VAL A 218 -15.90 -7.07 20.39
CA VAL A 218 -15.14 -6.09 19.60
C VAL A 218 -13.65 -6.17 19.97
N VAL A 219 -12.81 -6.46 18.98
CA VAL A 219 -11.34 -6.60 19.13
C VAL A 219 -10.55 -5.65 18.25
N ALA A 220 -11.18 -5.09 17.21
CA ALA A 220 -10.56 -4.13 16.30
C ALA A 220 -11.54 -3.00 15.98
N ARG A 221 -11.02 -1.79 15.78
CA ARG A 221 -11.81 -0.63 15.35
C ARG A 221 -11.00 0.19 14.36
N GLN A 222 -11.68 0.77 13.38
CA GLN A 222 -11.14 1.84 12.55
C GLN A 222 -12.20 2.92 12.37
N VAL A 223 -11.73 4.16 12.28
CA VAL A 223 -12.55 5.33 12.03
C VAL A 223 -12.02 6.05 10.79
N VAL A 224 -12.93 6.42 9.90
CA VAL A 224 -12.69 7.33 8.78
C VAL A 224 -13.65 8.51 8.93
N GLU A 225 -13.13 9.73 8.91
CA GLU A 225 -13.93 10.93 9.15
C GLU A 225 -13.86 11.90 7.99
N THR A 226 -14.93 12.67 7.79
CA THR A 226 -14.91 13.83 6.90
C THR A 226 -14.02 14.91 7.50
N THR A 227 -12.97 15.29 6.77
CA THR A 227 -12.04 16.34 7.22
C THR A 227 -12.53 17.74 6.85
N GLY A 228 -12.02 18.74 7.57
CA GLY A 228 -12.13 20.14 7.15
C GLY A 228 -11.21 20.47 5.95
N ALA A 229 -11.18 21.75 5.60
CA ALA A 229 -10.24 22.28 4.62
C ALA A 229 -8.78 22.13 5.12
N PRO A 230 -7.81 21.97 4.19
CA PRO A 230 -6.38 22.05 4.52
C PRO A 230 -6.03 23.28 5.37
N ALA A 231 -5.31 23.07 6.46
CA ALA A 231 -4.94 24.14 7.40
C ALA A 231 -3.45 24.13 7.80
N ALA A 232 -2.81 22.96 7.82
CA ALA A 232 -1.43 22.84 8.27
C ALA A 232 -0.67 21.69 7.58
N LEU A 233 0.65 21.70 7.72
CA LEU A 233 1.53 20.60 7.36
C LEU A 233 1.96 19.82 8.61
N LYS A 234 2.20 18.52 8.46
CA LYS A 234 2.74 17.66 9.52
C LYS A 234 3.89 16.81 8.99
N LEU A 235 5.09 16.95 9.57
CA LEU A 235 6.27 16.14 9.24
C LEU A 235 6.40 14.94 10.18
N MET A 236 6.64 13.77 9.60
CA MET A 236 6.70 12.49 10.30
C MET A 236 7.93 11.72 9.79
N PRO A 237 9.12 11.96 10.37
CA PRO A 237 10.30 11.18 10.05
C PRO A 237 10.17 9.75 10.59
N ASP A 238 10.67 8.75 9.86
CA ASP A 238 10.71 7.35 10.30
C ASP A 238 11.54 7.18 11.59
N ARG A 239 12.64 7.94 11.70
CA ARG A 239 13.51 8.03 12.88
C ARG A 239 14.09 9.43 13.03
N ARG A 240 14.56 9.74 14.24
CA ARG A 240 15.10 11.07 14.58
C ARG A 240 16.63 11.14 14.66
N ARG A 241 17.33 10.03 14.41
CA ARG A 241 18.78 9.93 14.51
C ARG A 241 19.36 9.32 13.24
N LEU A 242 20.47 9.89 12.77
CA LEU A 242 21.24 9.41 11.62
C LEU A 242 22.72 9.33 11.98
N VAL A 243 23.46 8.53 11.22
CA VAL A 243 24.92 8.45 11.26
C VAL A 243 25.53 9.46 10.28
N ALA A 244 26.60 10.13 10.68
CA ALA A 244 27.35 11.11 9.89
C ALA A 244 28.28 10.45 8.85
N ASP A 245 27.78 9.52 8.04
CA ASP A 245 28.57 8.77 7.05
C ASP A 245 28.46 9.34 5.61
N GLY A 246 27.58 10.32 5.40
CA GLY A 246 27.25 10.87 4.09
C GLY A 246 26.28 10.04 3.24
N GLN A 247 25.72 8.97 3.80
CA GLN A 247 24.85 8.00 3.11
C GLN A 247 23.54 7.75 3.87
N ASP A 248 23.56 7.76 5.20
CA ASP A 248 22.40 7.49 6.03
C ASP A 248 21.28 8.48 5.72
N THR A 249 20.09 7.95 5.41
CA THR A 249 18.97 8.71 4.88
C THR A 249 17.69 8.37 5.64
N VAL A 250 16.91 9.40 5.93
CA VAL A 250 15.63 9.32 6.63
C VAL A 250 14.51 9.78 5.70
N PRO A 251 13.54 8.93 5.37
CA PRO A 251 12.29 9.37 4.77
C PRO A 251 11.46 10.17 5.77
N VAL A 252 11.05 11.37 5.37
CA VAL A 252 10.15 12.23 6.13
C VAL A 252 8.84 12.33 5.37
N ALA A 253 7.82 11.61 5.84
CA ALA A 253 6.47 11.75 5.34
C ALA A 253 5.92 13.13 5.72
N VAL A 254 5.28 13.80 4.77
CA VAL A 254 4.64 15.11 4.97
C VAL A 254 3.18 15.00 4.61
N ALA A 255 2.32 15.28 5.59
CA ALA A 255 0.88 15.24 5.41
C ALA A 255 0.29 16.66 5.39
N VAL A 256 -0.71 16.87 4.54
CA VAL A 256 -1.61 18.03 4.59
C VAL A 256 -2.76 17.69 5.52
N VAL A 257 -2.94 18.48 6.58
CA VAL A 257 -3.94 18.21 7.61
C VAL A 257 -4.94 19.36 7.76
N ASP A 258 -6.15 19.04 8.22
CA ASP A 258 -7.16 20.02 8.61
C ASP A 258 -6.83 20.67 9.97
N SER A 259 -7.68 21.60 10.42
CA SER A 259 -7.50 22.31 11.69
C SER A 259 -7.54 21.40 12.93
N HIS A 260 -8.03 20.17 12.79
CA HIS A 260 -8.05 19.15 13.85
C HIS A 260 -6.87 18.16 13.73
N GLY A 261 -5.95 18.39 12.79
CA GLY A 261 -4.77 17.55 12.58
C GLY A 261 -5.04 16.23 11.84
N ARG A 262 -6.22 16.08 11.22
CA ARG A 262 -6.59 14.91 10.41
C ARG A 262 -6.13 15.10 8.97
N VAL A 263 -5.58 14.07 8.35
CA VAL A 263 -5.06 14.15 6.98
C VAL A 263 -6.19 14.36 6.00
N VAL A 264 -6.09 15.40 5.16
CA VAL A 264 -7.08 15.69 4.13
C VAL A 264 -6.83 14.76 2.94
N PRO A 265 -7.71 13.76 2.71
CA PRO A 265 -7.42 12.65 1.79
C PRO A 265 -7.44 13.07 0.31
N THR A 266 -7.95 14.26 0.01
CA THR A 266 -8.04 14.83 -1.35
C THR A 266 -7.06 15.99 -1.57
N ALA A 267 -6.15 16.25 -0.62
CA ALA A 267 -5.25 17.39 -0.73
C ALA A 267 -4.13 17.16 -1.75
N GLY A 268 -4.00 18.11 -2.68
CA GLY A 268 -3.00 18.17 -3.73
C GLY A 268 -2.02 19.35 -3.61
N ASN A 269 -1.93 19.98 -2.43
CA ASN A 269 -1.19 21.23 -2.23
C ASN A 269 0.29 21.08 -2.60
N LYS A 270 0.85 22.10 -3.28
CA LYS A 270 2.28 22.20 -3.54
C LYS A 270 3.04 22.52 -2.25
N ILE A 271 4.01 21.69 -1.90
CA ILE A 271 4.83 21.85 -0.70
C ILE A 271 6.27 22.15 -1.11
N VAL A 272 6.88 23.14 -0.47
CA VAL A 272 8.29 23.53 -0.62
C VAL A 272 9.05 23.11 0.63
N PHE A 273 10.20 22.49 0.45
CA PHE A 273 11.05 21.97 1.51
C PHE A 273 12.33 22.78 1.64
N ASP A 274 12.72 23.05 2.89
CA ASP A 274 14.06 23.49 3.27
C ASP A 274 14.73 22.38 4.09
N VAL A 275 15.84 21.85 3.59
CA VAL A 275 16.66 20.86 4.29
C VAL A 275 18.04 21.47 4.51
N SER A 276 18.38 21.73 5.77
CA SER A 276 19.54 22.53 6.15
C SER A 276 20.27 21.98 7.38
N GLY A 277 21.51 22.42 7.58
CA GLY A 277 22.37 21.96 8.68
C GLY A 277 23.22 20.76 8.31
N ALA A 278 23.25 19.73 9.16
CA ALA A 278 24.15 18.56 9.07
C ALA A 278 23.76 17.53 7.98
N GLY A 279 23.21 17.98 6.87
CA GLY A 279 22.71 17.10 5.81
C GLY A 279 22.06 17.87 4.67
N ALA A 280 21.44 17.15 3.74
CA ALA A 280 20.83 17.71 2.54
C ALA A 280 19.58 16.94 2.11
N ASN A 281 18.79 17.57 1.24
CA ASN A 281 17.71 16.90 0.52
C ASN A 281 18.30 15.90 -0.50
N ALA A 282 17.92 14.64 -0.41
CA ALA A 282 18.32 13.57 -1.34
C ALA A 282 17.26 13.25 -2.40
N GLY A 283 16.05 13.78 -2.24
CA GLY A 283 14.96 13.61 -3.20
C GLY A 283 13.59 13.81 -2.57
N VAL A 284 12.59 13.98 -3.42
CA VAL A 284 11.18 14.14 -3.07
C VAL A 284 10.30 13.25 -3.94
N GLY A 285 9.12 12.91 -3.43
CA GLY A 285 8.13 12.11 -4.17
C GLY A 285 6.76 12.18 -3.52
N ASN A 286 5.73 11.70 -4.20
CA ASN A 286 4.38 11.61 -3.66
C ASN A 286 3.67 10.27 -3.92
N GLY A 287 4.25 9.39 -4.76
CA GLY A 287 3.66 8.08 -5.06
C GLY A 287 2.54 8.10 -6.09
N ASP A 288 2.25 9.25 -6.69
CA ASP A 288 1.36 9.33 -7.86
C ASP A 288 2.05 8.69 -9.08
N PRO A 289 1.46 7.65 -9.69
CA PRO A 289 2.08 6.92 -10.79
C PRO A 289 2.21 7.77 -12.08
N SER A 290 1.42 8.84 -12.19
CA SER A 290 1.38 9.76 -13.33
C SER A 290 2.01 11.12 -13.04
N CYS A 291 2.70 11.29 -11.91
CA CYS A 291 3.32 12.57 -11.55
C CYS A 291 4.67 12.78 -12.25
N HIS A 292 4.73 13.82 -13.08
CA HIS A 292 5.95 14.22 -13.81
C HIS A 292 6.82 15.25 -13.07
N GLU A 293 6.48 15.62 -11.82
CA GLU A 293 7.33 16.55 -11.05
C GLU A 293 8.70 15.91 -10.74
N PRO A 294 9.80 16.68 -10.78
CA PRO A 294 11.18 16.15 -10.67
C PRO A 294 11.51 15.63 -9.27
N ASN A 295 12.00 14.39 -9.16
CA ASN A 295 12.35 13.79 -7.86
C ASN A 295 13.54 14.47 -7.18
N GLN A 296 14.40 15.14 -7.95
CA GLN A 296 15.50 15.95 -7.42
C GLN A 296 15.09 17.42 -7.41
N ALA A 297 14.33 17.81 -6.39
CA ALA A 297 13.81 19.16 -6.25
C ALA A 297 13.53 19.52 -4.79
N SER A 298 13.44 20.81 -4.50
CA SER A 298 13.03 21.35 -3.20
C SER A 298 11.51 21.46 -3.03
N HIS A 299 10.71 20.83 -3.88
CA HIS A 299 9.26 20.99 -3.85
C HIS A 299 8.54 19.78 -4.45
N ARG A 300 7.33 19.48 -3.96
CA ARG A 300 6.49 18.35 -4.40
C ARG A 300 5.02 18.62 -4.06
N SER A 301 4.12 18.30 -4.98
CA SER A 301 2.68 18.32 -4.70
C SER A 301 2.31 17.12 -3.84
N ALA A 302 1.49 17.33 -2.81
CA ALA A 302 0.83 16.23 -2.13
C ALA A 302 0.00 15.42 -3.15
N PHE A 303 -0.07 14.11 -2.95
CA PHE A 303 -0.98 13.23 -3.66
C PHE A 303 -1.84 12.52 -2.61
N ASN A 304 -3.14 12.77 -2.67
CA ASN A 304 -4.13 12.28 -1.71
C ASN A 304 -3.68 12.48 -0.25
N GLY A 305 -3.27 13.71 0.07
CA GLY A 305 -2.90 14.14 1.42
C GLY A 305 -1.43 13.99 1.80
N TYR A 306 -0.61 13.28 1.00
CA TYR A 306 0.78 12.97 1.37
C TYR A 306 1.80 13.30 0.27
N CYS A 307 3.00 13.68 0.71
CA CYS A 307 4.23 13.55 -0.07
C CYS A 307 5.41 13.20 0.86
N MET A 308 6.60 13.09 0.29
CA MET A 308 7.81 12.66 1.00
C MET A 308 9.01 13.52 0.59
N VAL A 309 9.88 13.78 1.57
CA VAL A 309 11.24 14.27 1.37
C VAL A 309 12.22 13.30 2.02
N LEU A 310 13.31 12.98 1.31
CA LEU A 310 14.41 12.18 1.83
C LEU A 310 15.49 13.11 2.38
N ALA A 311 15.74 13.06 3.69
CA ALA A 311 16.77 13.84 4.34
C ALA A 311 17.99 12.96 4.58
N ARG A 312 19.11 13.25 3.89
CA ARG A 312 20.36 12.49 3.98
C ARG A 312 21.36 13.21 4.88
N ALA A 313 22.01 12.48 5.76
CA ALA A 313 23.09 12.98 6.62
C ALA A 313 24.31 13.41 5.79
N GLY A 314 25.01 14.43 6.27
CA GLY A 314 26.36 14.76 5.83
C GLY A 314 27.41 13.87 6.48
N ARG A 315 28.68 14.27 6.38
CA ARG A 315 29.82 13.62 7.05
C ARG A 315 30.20 14.25 8.40
N THR A 316 29.42 15.22 8.85
CA THR A 316 29.68 15.97 10.09
C THR A 316 28.48 15.80 11.00
N ALA A 317 28.74 15.45 12.26
CA ALA A 317 27.72 15.39 13.29
C ALA A 317 27.10 16.79 13.53
N GLY A 318 25.84 16.82 13.97
CA GLY A 318 25.13 18.05 14.24
C GLY A 318 23.62 17.91 14.15
N THR A 319 22.95 19.03 13.90
CA THR A 319 21.49 19.05 13.70
C THR A 319 21.17 19.16 12.22
N LEU A 320 20.37 18.23 11.71
CA LEU A 320 19.73 18.31 10.41
C LEU A 320 18.30 18.82 10.59
N ARG A 321 17.95 19.92 9.95
CA ARG A 321 16.60 20.50 9.98
C ARG A 321 15.88 20.22 8.67
N VAL A 322 14.63 19.80 8.77
CA VAL A 322 13.70 19.70 7.64
C VAL A 322 12.51 20.60 7.94
N SER A 323 12.21 21.53 7.05
CA SER A 323 11.04 22.42 7.13
C SER A 323 10.20 22.29 5.88
N ALA A 324 8.88 22.43 5.99
CA ALA A 324 7.95 22.38 4.87
C ALA A 324 6.99 23.57 4.93
N HIS A 325 6.71 24.15 3.76
CA HIS A 325 5.90 25.34 3.57
C HIS A 325 4.94 25.13 2.39
N SER A 326 3.73 25.68 2.49
CA SER A 326 2.76 25.70 1.39
C SER A 326 1.86 26.92 1.56
N THR A 327 1.45 27.54 0.45
CA THR A 327 0.61 28.74 0.47
C THR A 327 -0.71 28.47 1.20
N GLY A 328 -1.02 29.30 2.20
CA GLY A 328 -2.26 29.20 2.99
C GLY A 328 -2.25 28.11 4.07
N LEU A 329 -1.16 27.36 4.25
CA LEU A 329 -1.04 26.34 5.29
C LEU A 329 -0.03 26.77 6.36
N SER A 330 -0.32 26.43 7.62
CA SER A 330 0.66 26.56 8.70
C SER A 330 1.88 25.67 8.40
N PRO A 331 3.11 26.20 8.40
CA PRO A 331 4.32 25.44 8.09
C PRO A 331 4.66 24.49 9.23
N ALA A 332 5.51 23.50 8.95
CA ALA A 332 6.01 22.60 9.97
C ALA A 332 7.51 22.32 9.79
N SER A 333 8.19 22.02 10.89
CA SER A 333 9.61 21.66 10.87
C SER A 333 9.92 20.57 11.87
N VAL A 334 10.97 19.80 11.58
CA VAL A 334 11.52 18.78 12.48
C VAL A 334 13.04 18.90 12.52
N ARG A 335 13.60 18.59 13.69
CA ARG A 335 15.04 18.46 13.90
C ARG A 335 15.40 16.99 14.05
N LEU A 336 16.42 16.57 13.32
CA LEU A 336 17.03 15.25 13.34
C LEU A 336 18.46 15.40 13.88
N VAL A 337 18.91 14.42 14.65
CA VAL A 337 20.26 14.40 15.22
C VAL A 337 21.16 13.55 14.32
N VAL A 338 22.24 14.14 13.83
CA VAL A 338 23.27 13.43 13.08
C VAL A 338 24.43 13.20 14.04
N SER A 339 24.75 11.93 14.30
CA SER A 339 25.77 11.53 15.28
C SER A 339 26.98 10.92 14.58
N GLU A 340 28.14 10.93 15.22
CA GLU A 340 29.29 10.16 14.73
C GLU A 340 28.95 8.65 14.71
N ALA A 341 29.65 7.91 13.84
CA ALA A 341 29.44 6.48 13.61
C ALA A 341 29.89 5.62 14.79
#